data_AF-A0A6P6Y728-F1
#
_entry.id   AF-A0A6P6Y728-F1
#
_cell.length_a   1.000
_cell.length_b   1.000
_cell.length_c   1.000
_cell.angle_alpha   90.00
_cell.angle_beta   90.00
_cell.angle_gamma   90.00
#
_symmetry.space_group_name_H-M   'P 1'
#
loop_
_entity.id
_entity.type
_entity.pdbx_description
1 polymer ?
#
loop_
_entity_poly.entity_id
_entity_poly.type
_entity_poly.pdbx_seq_one_letter_code
_entity_poly.pdbx_strand_id
1 'polypeptide(L)'
;MAPNCQLERTFLNQSKLIQSVHHHHNQHRQWSFLSIIMIIIITITTTSVINPVHASGYFELQFIEGIRNSTTIHVCLKEFWNSQINLNRCTFGQKTLTILYYDYQHYHIESNLAISTSSSSSSATTTTGITNNNNNKQSMIRIPFSFRWIGSFSFTIQLADNNQWSSSSSSLTAMDRFIVEDEFAIPGKHWKYRTFHASDGRIISIRFRIDCDHYYHSDDCATFCRERNDTFGHYSCESKNGHKQCLYGWKGENCDKPKCRNGCNEMHGFCELPDECQCRSPTAPFLTLLTHGIGPFKIQIFNIQKKIVI
;
A
#
# COMPACT_ATOMS: atom_id res chain seq x y z
N MET A 1 85.03 47.18 -13.81
CA MET A 1 83.72 47.57 -13.25
C MET A 1 82.65 46.80 -14.02
N ALA A 2 82.03 45.81 -13.38
CA ALA A 2 80.90 45.05 -13.94
C ALA A 2 79.63 45.41 -13.13
N PRO A 3 78.45 45.52 -13.75
CA PRO A 3 77.22 45.92 -13.09
C PRO A 3 76.48 44.75 -12.42
N ASN A 4 75.63 45.15 -11.47
CA ASN A 4 74.66 44.40 -10.68
C ASN A 4 73.85 43.30 -11.39
N CYS A 5 73.58 42.21 -10.65
CA CYS A 5 72.32 41.45 -10.72
C CYS A 5 71.91 41.00 -9.30
N GLN A 6 70.97 41.74 -8.70
CA GLN A 6 70.17 41.34 -7.54
C GLN A 6 68.86 40.73 -8.06
N LEU A 7 68.75 39.40 -8.18
CA LEU A 7 67.47 38.75 -8.50
C LEU A 7 67.45 37.25 -8.22
N GLU A 8 67.82 36.80 -7.01
CA GLU A 8 67.80 35.35 -6.72
C GLU A 8 67.61 34.94 -5.25
N ARG A 9 66.80 35.69 -4.47
CA ARG A 9 66.39 35.23 -3.12
C ARG A 9 64.91 35.27 -2.82
N THR A 10 64.09 35.88 -3.68
CA THR A 10 62.62 35.92 -3.51
C THR A 10 61.91 34.68 -4.09
N PHE A 11 62.50 33.98 -5.07
CA PHE A 11 61.84 32.85 -5.75
C PHE A 11 61.85 31.52 -4.98
N LEU A 12 62.83 31.26 -4.12
CA LEU A 12 62.95 29.96 -3.41
C LEU A 12 61.99 29.82 -2.21
N ASN A 13 61.60 30.93 -1.57
CA ASN A 13 60.61 30.90 -0.48
C ASN A 13 59.17 30.87 -1.00
N GLN A 14 58.90 31.47 -2.16
CA GLN A 14 57.58 31.40 -2.79
C GLN A 14 57.27 30.00 -3.32
N SER A 15 58.23 29.27 -3.90
CA SER A 15 57.99 27.92 -4.41
C SER A 15 57.67 26.89 -3.31
N LYS A 16 58.32 26.97 -2.15
CA LYS A 16 58.04 26.12 -0.98
C LYS A 16 56.69 26.44 -0.32
N LEU A 17 56.31 27.72 -0.26
CA LEU A 17 54.99 28.12 0.26
C LEU A 17 53.87 27.67 -0.69
N ILE A 18 54.06 27.82 -2.00
CA ILE A 18 53.07 27.40 -3.02
C ILE A 18 52.90 25.87 -3.02
N GLN A 19 53.98 25.07 -2.90
CA GLN A 19 53.88 23.61 -2.79
C GLN A 19 53.18 23.15 -1.51
N SER A 20 53.44 23.80 -0.37
CA SER A 20 52.76 23.49 0.90
C SER A 20 51.27 23.84 0.85
N VAL A 21 50.91 25.00 0.29
CA VAL A 21 49.51 25.41 0.09
C VAL A 21 48.81 24.49 -0.91
N HIS A 22 49.46 24.08 -2.01
CA HIS A 22 48.88 23.12 -2.95
C HIS A 22 48.65 21.74 -2.32
N HIS A 23 49.57 21.27 -1.47
CA HIS A 23 49.41 19.98 -0.79
C HIS A 23 48.29 20.03 0.26
N HIS A 24 48.20 21.10 1.05
CA HIS A 24 47.13 21.28 2.05
C HIS A 24 45.76 21.50 1.40
N HIS A 25 45.71 22.20 0.25
CA HIS A 25 44.48 22.43 -0.52
C HIS A 25 44.01 21.16 -1.24
N ASN A 26 44.93 20.31 -1.74
CA ASN A 26 44.58 19.00 -2.29
C ASN A 26 44.10 18.02 -1.22
N GLN A 27 44.73 18.01 -0.04
CA GLN A 27 44.29 17.21 1.10
C GLN A 27 42.88 17.62 1.54
N HIS A 28 42.60 18.92 1.78
CA HIS A 28 41.26 19.41 2.14
C HIS A 28 40.19 19.08 1.07
N ARG A 29 40.54 19.17 -0.22
CA ARG A 29 39.65 18.76 -1.32
C ARG A 29 39.32 17.28 -1.24
N GLN A 30 40.31 16.41 -1.01
CA GLN A 30 40.12 14.96 -0.91
C GLN A 30 39.24 14.58 0.29
N TRP A 31 39.46 15.17 1.47
CA TRP A 31 38.60 14.95 2.64
C TRP A 31 37.16 15.43 2.40
N SER A 32 36.98 16.57 1.73
CA SER A 32 35.67 17.09 1.35
C SER A 32 34.94 16.17 0.36
N PHE A 33 35.63 15.63 -0.66
CA PHE A 33 35.05 14.67 -1.59
C PHE A 33 34.63 13.37 -0.91
N LEU A 34 35.44 12.84 0.01
CA LEU A 34 35.09 11.63 0.77
C LEU A 34 33.89 11.86 1.70
N SER A 35 33.80 13.03 2.33
CA SER A 35 32.62 13.40 3.13
C SER A 35 31.36 13.56 2.28
N ILE A 36 31.45 14.16 1.10
CA ILE A 36 30.32 14.27 0.16
C ILE A 36 29.90 12.90 -0.34
N ILE A 37 30.84 12.01 -0.68
CA ILE A 37 30.55 10.63 -1.09
C ILE A 37 29.88 9.85 0.05
N MET A 38 30.36 10.00 1.29
CA MET A 38 29.73 9.38 2.46
C MET A 38 28.32 9.92 2.71
N ILE A 39 28.08 11.23 2.59
CA ILE A 39 26.74 11.82 2.68
C ILE A 39 25.84 11.30 1.55
N ILE A 40 26.36 11.22 0.32
CA ILE A 40 25.62 10.67 -0.83
C ILE A 40 25.27 9.21 -0.58
N ILE A 41 26.22 8.38 -0.13
CA ILE A 41 25.97 6.96 0.21
C ILE A 41 24.95 6.87 1.34
N ILE A 42 25.06 7.67 2.40
CA ILE A 42 24.09 7.70 3.50
C ILE A 42 22.71 8.09 2.97
N THR A 43 22.60 9.14 2.14
CA THR A 43 21.32 9.55 1.54
C THR A 43 20.75 8.52 0.57
N ILE A 44 21.60 7.81 -0.18
CA ILE A 44 21.18 6.71 -1.07
C ILE A 44 20.70 5.53 -0.24
N THR A 45 21.41 5.16 0.84
CA THR A 45 20.98 4.08 1.75
C THR A 45 19.74 4.42 2.56
N THR A 46 19.51 5.69 2.93
CA THR A 46 18.27 6.10 3.62
C THR A 46 17.09 6.22 2.67
N THR A 47 17.31 6.53 1.39
CA THR A 47 16.25 6.58 0.36
C THR A 47 15.91 5.22 -0.23
N SER A 48 16.82 4.24 -0.20
CA SER A 48 16.64 2.90 -0.78
C SER A 48 16.02 1.85 0.16
N VAL A 49 15.66 2.20 1.39
CA VAL A 49 15.04 1.27 2.37
C VAL A 49 13.66 1.77 2.84
N ILE A 50 12.88 2.34 1.93
CA ILE A 50 11.44 2.52 2.18
C ILE A 50 10.71 1.89 1.01
N ASN A 51 10.62 0.56 1.00
CA ASN A 51 9.60 -0.10 0.18
C ASN A 51 8.25 0.44 0.68
N PRO A 52 7.46 1.13 -0.16
CA PRO A 52 6.16 1.62 0.26
C PRO A 52 5.33 0.40 0.66
N VAL A 53 4.92 0.33 1.94
CA VAL A 53 3.97 -0.69 2.38
C VAL A 53 2.64 -0.32 1.74
N HIS A 54 2.23 -1.10 0.74
CA HIS A 54 0.95 -0.94 0.09
C HIS A 54 -0.13 -1.58 0.97
N ALA A 55 -1.05 -0.76 1.46
CA ALA A 55 -2.23 -1.19 2.19
C ALA A 55 -3.45 -0.46 1.62
N SER A 56 -4.63 -1.09 1.66
CA SER A 56 -5.83 -0.50 1.07
C SER A 56 -7.10 -0.99 1.76
N GLY A 57 -8.02 -0.06 2.00
CA GLY A 57 -9.32 -0.35 2.59
C GLY A 57 -10.17 0.89 2.72
N TYR A 58 -11.28 0.76 3.43
CA TYR A 58 -12.22 1.85 3.62
C TYR A 58 -12.89 1.80 5.00
N PHE A 59 -13.13 2.99 5.54
CA PHE A 59 -14.09 3.19 6.62
C PHE A 59 -15.48 3.31 6.00
N GLU A 60 -16.43 2.54 6.52
CA GLU A 60 -17.81 2.51 6.08
C GLU A 60 -18.73 2.91 7.22
N LEU A 61 -19.59 3.91 6.98
CA LEU A 61 -20.58 4.42 7.92
C LEU A 61 -21.95 4.42 7.25
N GLN A 62 -22.96 3.96 7.98
CA GLN A 62 -24.34 3.99 7.54
C GLN A 62 -25.23 4.51 8.66
N PHE A 63 -26.11 5.44 8.29
CA PHE A 63 -27.23 5.84 9.15
C PHE A 63 -28.34 4.80 9.04
N ILE A 64 -28.78 4.31 10.19
CA ILE A 64 -29.89 3.36 10.32
C ILE A 64 -31.20 4.14 10.42
N GLU A 65 -31.22 5.19 11.27
CA GLU A 65 -32.39 6.02 11.52
C GLU A 65 -31.99 7.43 12.00
N GLY A 66 -32.97 8.34 12.08
CA GLY A 66 -32.82 9.66 12.69
C GLY A 66 -32.39 10.79 11.76
N ILE A 67 -32.11 10.49 10.48
CA ILE A 67 -31.75 11.49 9.47
C ILE A 67 -33.00 11.99 8.73
N ARG A 68 -33.11 13.31 8.58
CA ARG A 68 -34.18 13.99 7.84
C ARG A 68 -33.79 14.19 6.38
N ASN A 69 -34.80 14.48 5.56
CA ASN A 69 -34.57 15.01 4.22
C ASN A 69 -34.01 16.44 4.32
N SER A 70 -33.24 16.88 3.33
CA SER A 70 -32.59 18.20 3.35
C SER A 70 -31.58 18.39 4.49
N THR A 71 -30.92 17.31 4.92
CA THR A 71 -29.81 17.36 5.89
C THR A 71 -28.48 17.16 5.15
N THR A 72 -27.52 18.04 5.44
CA THR A 72 -26.11 17.90 5.08
C THR A 72 -25.36 17.21 6.22
N ILE A 73 -24.70 16.11 5.87
CA ILE A 73 -23.93 15.28 6.78
C ILE A 73 -22.46 15.46 6.43
N HIS A 74 -21.66 15.90 7.39
CA HIS A 74 -20.21 15.95 7.25
C HIS A 74 -19.55 14.97 8.21
N VAL A 75 -18.74 14.08 7.66
CA VAL A 75 -18.01 13.04 8.40
C VAL A 75 -16.52 13.30 8.26
N CYS A 76 -15.85 13.40 9.38
CA CYS A 76 -14.41 13.69 9.46
C CYS A 76 -13.72 12.57 10.26
N LEU A 77 -12.87 11.80 9.59
CA LEU A 77 -12.14 10.66 10.16
C LEU A 77 -10.72 11.08 10.59
N LYS A 78 -10.31 10.66 11.78
CA LYS A 78 -9.10 11.11 12.45
C LYS A 78 -8.40 9.99 13.23
N GLU A 79 -7.16 10.26 13.57
CA GLU A 79 -6.43 9.52 14.61
C GLU A 79 -7.11 9.68 15.98
N PHE A 80 -6.98 8.67 16.83
CA PHE A 80 -7.62 8.61 18.15
C PHE A 80 -7.33 9.85 19.03
N TRP A 81 -6.06 10.27 19.11
CA TRP A 81 -5.61 11.36 19.98
C TRP A 81 -5.92 12.79 19.47
N ASN A 82 -6.49 12.93 18.26
CA ASN A 82 -6.68 14.24 17.61
C ASN A 82 -8.14 14.74 17.63
N SER A 83 -9.01 14.11 18.43
CA SER A 83 -10.42 14.56 18.56
C SER A 83 -10.55 15.92 19.28
N GLN A 84 -9.55 16.31 20.09
CA GLN A 84 -9.58 17.48 20.97
C GLN A 84 -8.77 18.70 20.48
N ILE A 85 -7.76 18.53 19.60
CA ILE A 85 -6.73 19.57 19.35
C ILE A 85 -6.96 20.37 18.05
N ASN A 86 -7.67 19.80 17.05
CA ASN A 86 -8.08 20.53 15.85
C ASN A 86 -9.41 19.99 15.29
N LEU A 87 -10.51 20.68 15.61
CA LEU A 87 -11.87 20.21 15.33
C LEU A 87 -12.18 20.03 13.83
N ASN A 88 -11.50 20.75 12.93
CA ASN A 88 -11.78 20.77 11.49
C ASN A 88 -10.76 19.99 10.63
N ARG A 89 -9.70 19.42 11.23
CA ARG A 89 -8.67 18.68 10.47
C ARG A 89 -8.96 17.18 10.51
N CYS A 90 -9.13 16.56 9.34
CA CYS A 90 -9.42 15.14 9.19
C CYS A 90 -8.16 14.40 8.72
N THR A 91 -7.47 13.69 9.60
CA THR A 91 -6.16 13.08 9.28
C THR A 91 -6.29 11.84 8.39
N PHE A 92 -7.40 11.11 8.47
CA PHE A 92 -7.66 9.92 7.65
C PHE A 92 -8.61 10.18 6.48
N GLY A 93 -9.15 11.41 6.38
CA GLY A 93 -10.04 11.83 5.30
C GLY A 93 -11.42 12.25 5.78
N GLN A 94 -12.22 12.77 4.86
CA GLN A 94 -13.53 13.32 5.16
C GLN A 94 -14.48 13.12 3.98
N LYS A 95 -15.78 13.11 4.27
CA LYS A 95 -16.83 13.02 3.26
C LYS A 95 -18.06 13.82 3.69
N THR A 96 -18.58 14.59 2.74
CA THR A 96 -19.83 15.34 2.92
C THR A 96 -20.90 14.74 2.00
N LEU A 97 -22.05 14.43 2.59
CA LEU A 97 -23.22 13.92 1.91
C LEU A 97 -24.41 14.83 2.22
N THR A 98 -24.95 15.47 1.19
CA THR A 98 -26.20 16.22 1.32
C THR A 98 -27.35 15.37 0.81
N ILE A 99 -28.34 15.14 1.68
CA ILE A 99 -29.58 14.44 1.34
C ILE A 99 -30.56 15.51 0.89
N LEU A 100 -30.94 15.49 -0.39
CA LEU A 100 -31.91 16.45 -0.92
C LEU A 100 -33.32 15.86 -0.82
N TYR A 101 -34.27 16.66 -0.32
CA TYR A 101 -35.68 16.37 -0.50
C TYR A 101 -36.09 16.72 -1.94
N TYR A 102 -36.61 15.76 -2.69
CA TYR A 102 -37.28 16.04 -3.97
C TYR A 102 -38.78 15.81 -3.79
N ASP A 103 -39.56 16.88 -3.91
CA ASP A 103 -41.00 16.77 -4.16
C ASP A 103 -41.22 16.48 -5.65
N TYR A 104 -42.16 15.60 -5.98
CA TYR A 104 -42.30 14.94 -7.29
C TYR A 104 -42.76 15.87 -8.43
N GLN A 105 -42.78 17.19 -8.22
CA GLN A 105 -43.44 18.13 -9.13
C GLN A 105 -42.53 19.03 -9.96
N HIS A 106 -41.23 19.18 -9.73
CA HIS A 106 -40.39 20.01 -10.62
C HIS A 106 -39.02 19.41 -10.94
N TYR A 107 -38.84 19.11 -12.23
CA TYR A 107 -37.60 18.68 -12.86
C TYR A 107 -36.71 19.90 -13.08
N HIS A 108 -35.70 20.12 -12.22
CA HIS A 108 -34.59 21.01 -12.54
C HIS A 108 -33.27 20.37 -12.07
N ILE A 109 -32.51 19.87 -13.04
CA ILE A 109 -31.13 19.42 -12.87
C ILE A 109 -30.26 20.68 -12.99
N GLU A 110 -29.67 21.14 -11.89
CA GLU A 110 -28.50 22.01 -11.94
C GLU A 110 -27.31 21.28 -11.30
N SER A 111 -26.54 20.63 -12.16
CA SER A 111 -25.20 20.14 -11.84
C SER A 111 -24.22 21.31 -11.87
N ASN A 112 -24.07 22.01 -10.74
CA ASN A 112 -22.96 22.95 -10.58
C ASN A 112 -21.88 22.34 -9.67
N LEU A 113 -20.90 21.74 -10.35
CA LEU A 113 -19.67 21.17 -9.84
C LEU A 113 -18.72 22.29 -9.42
N ALA A 114 -18.58 22.56 -8.12
CA ALA A 114 -17.50 23.38 -7.59
C ALA A 114 -16.38 22.47 -7.05
N ILE A 115 -15.41 22.15 -7.90
CA ILE A 115 -14.14 21.54 -7.49
C ILE A 115 -13.24 22.66 -6.99
N SER A 116 -13.00 22.71 -5.68
CA SER A 116 -11.87 23.45 -5.11
C SER A 116 -10.71 22.49 -4.88
N THR A 117 -9.78 22.42 -5.84
CA THR A 117 -8.49 21.78 -5.67
C THR A 117 -7.58 22.65 -4.81
N SER A 118 -7.19 22.15 -3.64
CA SER A 118 -5.93 22.56 -2.99
C SER A 118 -5.24 21.33 -2.43
N SER A 119 -3.99 21.19 -2.82
CA SER A 119 -3.10 20.03 -2.70
C SER A 119 -2.66 19.68 -1.28
N SER A 120 -2.44 18.37 -1.11
CA SER A 120 -1.77 17.61 -0.04
C SER A 120 -2.68 17.04 1.08
N SER A 121 -2.77 15.70 1.08
CA SER A 121 -3.54 14.78 1.92
C SER A 121 -5.09 14.84 1.81
N SER A 122 -5.64 13.84 1.10
CA SER A 122 -7.04 13.37 1.11
C SER A 122 -8.10 14.37 0.62
N SER A 123 -8.36 14.33 -0.68
CA SER A 123 -9.39 15.11 -1.38
C SER A 123 -10.76 15.02 -0.69
N ALA A 124 -11.35 16.17 -0.38
CA ALA A 124 -12.74 16.27 0.05
C ALA A 124 -13.66 15.91 -1.13
N THR A 125 -14.38 14.80 -1.03
CA THR A 125 -15.37 14.42 -2.05
C THR A 125 -16.76 14.78 -1.55
N THR A 126 -17.35 15.85 -2.09
CA THR A 126 -18.76 16.18 -1.89
C THR A 126 -19.58 15.30 -2.84
N THR A 127 -20.32 14.33 -2.29
CA THR A 127 -21.23 13.49 -3.08
C THR A 127 -22.67 13.91 -2.78
N THR A 128 -23.39 14.40 -3.77
CA THR A 128 -24.84 14.66 -3.68
C THR A 128 -25.61 13.34 -3.79
N GLY A 129 -26.34 12.98 -2.74
CA GLY A 129 -27.19 11.78 -2.72
C GLY A 129 -28.61 12.13 -3.16
N ILE A 130 -29.04 11.63 -4.32
CA ILE A 130 -30.41 11.75 -4.82
C ILE A 130 -31.22 10.55 -4.30
N THR A 131 -32.23 10.75 -3.46
CA THR A 131 -33.09 9.66 -3.01
C THR A 131 -34.07 9.25 -4.12
N ASN A 132 -33.86 8.08 -4.73
CA ASN A 132 -34.92 7.38 -5.47
C ASN A 132 -35.36 6.16 -4.67
N ASN A 133 -36.62 6.17 -4.27
CA ASN A 133 -37.31 5.07 -3.63
C ASN A 133 -37.17 3.83 -4.54
N ASN A 134 -36.38 2.82 -4.10
CA ASN A 134 -36.46 1.38 -4.47
C ASN A 134 -35.15 0.59 -4.33
N ASN A 135 -34.03 1.15 -3.90
CA ASN A 135 -32.85 0.33 -3.51
C ASN A 135 -32.13 0.95 -2.31
N ASN A 136 -31.99 0.20 -1.20
CA ASN A 136 -31.32 0.51 0.08
C ASN A 136 -29.82 0.92 0.00
N LYS A 137 -29.31 1.41 -1.14
CA LYS A 137 -27.89 1.65 -1.42
C LYS A 137 -27.40 3.08 -1.17
N GLN A 138 -28.23 4.04 -0.74
CA GLN A 138 -27.87 5.46 -0.81
C GLN A 138 -27.50 6.18 0.50
N SER A 139 -27.48 5.49 1.65
CA SER A 139 -27.09 6.10 2.93
C SER A 139 -25.75 5.59 3.46
N MET A 140 -24.83 5.22 2.56
CA MET A 140 -23.54 4.63 2.93
C MET A 140 -22.40 5.59 2.60
N ILE A 141 -21.76 6.09 3.64
CA ILE A 141 -20.59 6.96 3.57
C ILE A 141 -19.35 6.08 3.62
N ARG A 142 -18.53 6.14 2.57
CA ARG A 142 -17.24 5.45 2.47
C ARG A 142 -16.10 6.45 2.38
N ILE A 143 -15.12 6.30 3.25
CA ILE A 143 -13.86 7.07 3.25
C ILE A 143 -12.73 6.06 3.00
N PRO A 144 -12.14 6.03 1.78
CA PRO A 144 -11.05 5.11 1.46
C PRO A 144 -9.75 5.55 2.12
N PHE A 145 -8.87 4.59 2.38
CA PHE A 145 -7.51 4.82 2.84
C PHE A 145 -6.52 3.92 2.08
N SER A 146 -5.29 4.40 1.94
CA SER A 146 -4.18 3.68 1.30
C SER A 146 -2.96 3.55 2.21
N PHE A 147 -3.19 3.53 3.53
CA PHE A 147 -2.18 3.39 4.56
C PHE A 147 -2.47 2.16 5.41
N ARG A 148 -1.43 1.64 6.08
CA ARG A 148 -1.55 0.50 6.98
C ARG A 148 -2.43 0.87 8.18
N TRP A 149 -3.52 0.15 8.37
CA TRP A 149 -4.50 0.49 9.40
C TRP A 149 -3.88 0.39 10.80
N ILE A 150 -4.01 1.46 11.60
CA ILE A 150 -3.27 1.62 12.86
C ILE A 150 -4.00 1.04 14.08
N GLY A 151 -5.21 0.52 13.90
CA GLY A 151 -5.97 -0.18 14.96
C GLY A 151 -6.84 0.73 15.85
N SER A 152 -6.68 2.05 15.82
CA SER A 152 -7.50 2.99 16.59
C SER A 152 -7.82 4.25 15.81
N PHE A 153 -8.97 4.85 16.09
CA PHE A 153 -9.42 6.04 15.37
C PHE A 153 -10.48 6.82 16.14
N SER A 154 -10.73 8.04 15.68
CA SER A 154 -11.90 8.82 16.05
C SER A 154 -12.59 9.37 14.79
N PHE A 155 -13.89 9.58 14.84
CA PHE A 155 -14.59 10.32 13.81
C PHE A 155 -15.65 11.23 14.39
N THR A 156 -15.93 12.31 13.66
CA THR A 156 -16.99 13.24 14.02
C THR A 156 -18.05 13.28 12.96
N ILE A 157 -19.31 13.29 13.38
CA ILE A 157 -20.47 13.54 12.52
C ILE A 157 -20.97 14.94 12.83
N GLN A 158 -21.11 15.77 11.81
CA GLN A 158 -21.78 17.07 11.89
C GLN A 158 -23.02 17.03 11.01
N LEU A 159 -24.16 17.39 11.58
CA LEU A 159 -25.43 17.48 10.87
C LEU A 159 -25.84 18.94 10.79
N ALA A 160 -26.03 19.44 9.57
CA ALA A 160 -26.54 20.77 9.30
C ALA A 160 -27.75 20.66 8.37
N ASP A 161 -28.86 21.29 8.71
CA ASP A 161 -29.98 21.38 7.78
C ASP A 161 -29.64 22.38 6.65
N ASN A 162 -30.13 22.10 5.43
CA ASN A 162 -29.69 22.66 4.14
C ASN A 162 -29.72 24.20 3.99
N ASN A 163 -30.08 24.93 5.04
CA ASN A 163 -30.33 26.35 4.96
C ASN A 163 -29.04 27.17 5.17
N GLN A 164 -27.91 26.60 5.64
CA GLN A 164 -26.73 27.40 6.07
C GLN A 164 -25.34 26.71 5.97
N TRP A 165 -25.01 25.93 4.94
CA TRP A 165 -23.60 25.52 4.73
C TRP A 165 -22.81 26.64 4.03
N SER A 166 -22.45 27.70 4.76
CA SER A 166 -21.54 28.76 4.27
C SER A 166 -20.15 28.61 4.88
N SER A 167 -19.13 28.56 4.04
CA SER A 167 -17.71 28.34 4.36
C SER A 167 -17.04 29.45 5.21
N SER A 168 -17.79 30.42 5.73
CA SER A 168 -17.30 31.59 6.44
C SER A 168 -18.10 31.85 7.71
N SER A 169 -17.50 31.51 8.86
CA SER A 169 -17.69 32.11 10.19
C SER A 169 -19.11 32.31 10.78
N SER A 170 -19.28 31.74 11.99
CA SER A 170 -19.91 32.37 13.17
C SER A 170 -21.44 32.48 13.32
N SER A 171 -22.25 31.68 12.62
CA SER A 171 -23.67 31.53 13.01
C SER A 171 -24.06 30.06 13.06
N LEU A 172 -23.89 29.45 14.23
CA LEU A 172 -24.33 28.09 14.54
C LEU A 172 -25.85 28.08 14.73
N THR A 173 -26.62 27.87 13.65
CA THR A 173 -27.98 27.35 13.82
C THR A 173 -27.94 25.83 13.79
N ALA A 174 -28.25 25.22 14.95
CA ALA A 174 -28.47 23.78 15.19
C ALA A 174 -27.56 22.82 14.41
N MET A 175 -26.24 22.92 14.60
CA MET A 175 -25.32 21.90 14.13
C MET A 175 -25.14 20.84 15.22
N ASP A 176 -25.85 19.72 15.10
CA ASP A 176 -25.58 18.57 15.96
C ASP A 176 -24.21 18.00 15.62
N ARG A 177 -23.38 17.81 16.63
CA ARG A 177 -22.03 17.26 16.49
C ARG A 177 -21.87 16.06 17.40
N PHE A 178 -21.55 14.92 16.82
CA PHE A 178 -21.26 13.69 17.54
C PHE A 178 -19.80 13.30 17.34
N ILE A 179 -19.19 12.76 18.39
CA ILE A 179 -17.82 12.24 18.38
C ILE A 179 -17.89 10.76 18.74
N VAL A 180 -17.20 9.94 17.97
CA VAL A 180 -17.08 8.50 18.22
C VAL A 180 -15.61 8.15 18.21
N GLU A 181 -15.19 7.41 19.23
CA GLU A 181 -13.83 6.96 19.43
C GLU A 181 -13.84 5.43 19.57
N ASP A 182 -12.81 4.80 19.02
CA ASP A 182 -12.66 3.34 19.03
C ASP A 182 -11.17 2.99 19.13
N GLU A 183 -10.79 2.40 20.26
CA GLU A 183 -9.40 2.08 20.60
C GLU A 183 -8.94 0.74 19.99
N PHE A 184 -9.89 -0.17 19.72
CA PHE A 184 -9.62 -1.52 19.19
C PHE A 184 -10.50 -1.79 17.97
N ALA A 185 -10.11 -1.17 16.86
CA ALA A 185 -10.78 -1.23 15.59
C ALA A 185 -10.08 -2.23 14.67
N ILE A 186 -10.53 -3.48 14.68
CA ILE A 186 -10.03 -4.51 13.78
C ILE A 186 -10.85 -4.47 12.48
N PRO A 187 -10.22 -4.38 11.30
CA PRO A 187 -10.89 -4.50 10.01
C PRO A 187 -11.67 -5.81 9.90
N GLY A 188 -12.85 -5.76 9.30
CA GLY A 188 -13.64 -6.95 9.03
C GLY A 188 -15.10 -6.65 8.74
N LYS A 189 -15.86 -7.72 8.51
CA LYS A 189 -17.25 -7.61 8.05
C LYS A 189 -18.24 -7.22 9.16
N HIS A 190 -17.82 -7.21 10.42
CA HIS A 190 -18.68 -6.98 11.58
C HIS A 190 -18.98 -5.49 11.78
N TRP A 191 -20.26 -5.17 11.97
CA TRP A 191 -20.72 -3.81 12.22
C TRP A 191 -20.67 -3.45 13.70
N LYS A 192 -20.17 -2.25 14.01
CA LYS A 192 -20.31 -1.60 15.31
C LYS A 192 -21.45 -0.59 15.26
N TYR A 193 -22.21 -0.47 16.34
CA TYR A 193 -23.42 0.36 16.41
C TYR A 193 -23.26 1.48 17.44
N ARG A 194 -23.84 2.65 17.16
CA ARG A 194 -23.93 3.77 18.11
C ARG A 194 -25.26 4.48 17.94
N THR A 195 -25.73 5.07 19.04
CA THR A 195 -26.96 5.84 19.09
C THR A 195 -26.69 7.17 19.80
N PHE A 196 -27.29 8.23 19.28
CA PHE A 196 -27.14 9.59 19.80
C PHE A 196 -28.51 10.25 19.96
N HIS A 197 -28.58 11.20 20.89
CA HIS A 197 -29.71 12.11 21.00
C HIS A 197 -29.35 13.42 20.34
N ALA A 198 -30.10 13.78 19.30
CA ALA A 198 -30.03 15.07 18.63
C ALA A 198 -30.58 16.18 19.54
N SER A 199 -30.14 17.42 19.31
CA SER A 199 -30.64 18.59 20.05
C SER A 199 -32.15 18.83 19.86
N ASP A 200 -32.70 18.38 18.73
CA ASP A 200 -34.14 18.45 18.43
C ASP A 200 -34.94 17.23 18.97
N GLY A 201 -34.33 16.41 19.82
CA GLY A 201 -34.98 15.26 20.49
C GLY A 201 -35.05 13.99 19.64
N ARG A 202 -34.54 13.99 18.40
CA ARG A 202 -34.45 12.76 17.60
C ARG A 202 -33.42 11.80 18.18
N ILE A 203 -33.64 10.51 17.92
CA ILE A 203 -32.65 9.47 18.13
C ILE A 203 -32.00 9.17 16.78
N ILE A 204 -30.67 9.24 16.74
CA ILE A 204 -29.86 8.95 15.56
C ILE A 204 -29.09 7.67 15.82
N SER A 205 -29.39 6.62 15.07
CA SER A 205 -28.65 5.35 15.16
C SER A 205 -27.81 5.14 13.91
N ILE A 206 -26.55 4.76 14.12
CA ILE A 206 -25.58 4.49 13.07
C ILE A 206 -24.99 3.09 13.24
N ARG A 207 -24.44 2.59 12.14
CA ARG A 207 -23.46 1.51 12.17
C ARG A 207 -22.23 1.86 11.35
N PHE A 208 -21.08 1.41 11.80
CA PHE A 208 -19.83 1.60 11.08
C PHE A 208 -18.91 0.38 11.18
N ARG A 209 -17.95 0.29 10.26
CA ARG A 209 -16.88 -0.71 10.26
C ARG A 209 -15.69 -0.21 9.44
N ILE A 210 -14.56 -0.86 9.62
CA ILE A 210 -13.43 -0.78 8.70
C ILE A 210 -13.39 -2.09 7.94
N ASP A 211 -13.22 -2.03 6.63
CA ASP A 211 -13.13 -3.22 5.78
C ASP A 211 -11.92 -3.03 4.84
N CYS A 212 -11.21 -4.12 4.57
CA CYS A 212 -10.11 -4.06 3.63
C CYS A 212 -10.65 -4.04 2.20
N ASP A 213 -9.88 -3.46 1.27
CA ASP A 213 -10.23 -3.55 -0.14
C ASP A 213 -10.10 -5.00 -0.64
N HIS A 214 -10.67 -5.26 -1.81
CA HIS A 214 -10.58 -6.59 -2.40
C HIS A 214 -9.12 -7.02 -2.56
N TYR A 215 -8.83 -8.27 -2.19
CA TYR A 215 -7.48 -8.87 -2.15
C TYR A 215 -6.57 -8.34 -1.03
N TYR A 216 -7.00 -7.39 -0.20
CA TYR A 216 -6.26 -7.00 1.00
C TYR A 216 -6.83 -7.72 2.23
N HIS A 217 -5.92 -8.21 3.06
CA HIS A 217 -6.19 -9.00 4.25
C HIS A 217 -5.31 -8.51 5.41
N SER A 218 -5.32 -9.24 6.53
CA SER A 218 -4.73 -8.92 7.84
C SER A 218 -5.44 -7.80 8.60
N ASP A 219 -5.18 -7.73 9.91
CA ASP A 219 -5.79 -6.77 10.83
C ASP A 219 -5.37 -5.31 10.54
N ASP A 220 -4.44 -5.11 9.60
CA ASP A 220 -3.93 -3.81 9.17
C ASP A 220 -4.12 -3.52 7.67
N CYS A 221 -4.88 -4.38 6.95
CA CYS A 221 -5.15 -4.29 5.51
C CYS A 221 -3.90 -4.15 4.63
N ALA A 222 -2.74 -4.66 5.07
CA ALA A 222 -1.47 -4.55 4.37
C ALA A 222 -1.08 -5.82 3.60
N THR A 223 -1.73 -6.95 3.86
CA THR A 223 -1.39 -8.21 3.19
C THR A 223 -2.19 -8.36 1.91
N PHE A 224 -1.54 -8.19 0.75
CA PHE A 224 -2.16 -8.44 -0.55
C PHE A 224 -2.10 -9.93 -0.92
N CYS A 225 -3.26 -10.52 -1.20
CA CYS A 225 -3.39 -11.86 -1.74
C CYS A 225 -4.55 -11.91 -2.74
N ARG A 226 -4.20 -12.20 -4.00
CA ARG A 226 -5.17 -12.51 -5.05
C ARG A 226 -5.00 -13.96 -5.45
N GLU A 227 -6.08 -14.72 -5.34
CA GLU A 227 -6.11 -16.14 -5.70
C GLU A 227 -5.64 -16.35 -7.14
N ARG A 228 -4.93 -17.45 -7.36
CA ARG A 228 -4.35 -17.77 -8.66
C ARG A 228 -4.23 -19.25 -8.90
N ASN A 229 -4.39 -19.65 -10.16
CA ASN A 229 -4.21 -21.02 -10.62
C ASN A 229 -3.67 -21.01 -12.05
N ASP A 230 -2.40 -20.63 -12.20
CA ASP A 230 -1.69 -20.56 -13.48
C ASP A 230 -0.21 -20.96 -13.30
N THR A 231 0.58 -20.87 -14.38
CA THR A 231 1.98 -21.30 -14.43
C THR A 231 2.89 -20.69 -13.37
N PHE A 232 2.48 -19.60 -12.75
CA PHE A 232 3.28 -18.91 -11.76
C PHE A 232 2.82 -19.22 -10.33
N GLY A 233 1.66 -19.85 -10.11
CA GLY A 233 1.22 -20.25 -8.77
C GLY A 233 -0.21 -20.76 -8.70
N HIS A 234 -0.42 -21.68 -7.77
CA HIS A 234 -1.64 -22.44 -7.54
C HIS A 234 -2.07 -22.34 -6.09
N TYR A 235 -2.80 -21.29 -5.73
CA TYR A 235 -3.21 -21.00 -4.35
C TYR A 235 -4.53 -20.27 -4.23
N SER A 236 -5.24 -20.53 -3.13
CA SER A 236 -6.30 -19.69 -2.58
C SER A 236 -5.73 -18.77 -1.49
N CYS A 237 -6.50 -17.76 -1.08
CA CYS A 237 -6.08 -16.80 -0.07
C CYS A 237 -6.83 -17.04 1.24
N GLU A 238 -6.10 -17.18 2.35
CA GLU A 238 -6.71 -17.28 3.67
C GLU A 238 -7.41 -15.96 4.04
N SER A 239 -8.68 -16.02 4.39
CA SER A 239 -9.50 -14.81 4.58
C SER A 239 -9.02 -13.88 5.69
N LYS A 240 -8.33 -14.38 6.72
CA LYS A 240 -7.97 -13.61 7.93
C LYS A 240 -6.67 -12.83 7.74
N ASN A 241 -5.60 -13.52 7.38
CA ASN A 241 -4.23 -13.01 7.28
C ASN A 241 -3.75 -12.86 5.83
N GLY A 242 -4.49 -13.34 4.84
CA GLY A 242 -4.08 -13.29 3.42
C GLY A 242 -2.96 -14.25 3.06
N HIS A 243 -2.70 -15.27 3.89
CA HIS A 243 -1.68 -16.26 3.56
C HIS A 243 -2.09 -17.11 2.35
N LYS A 244 -1.12 -17.40 1.49
CA LYS A 244 -1.34 -18.28 0.33
C LYS A 244 -1.53 -19.71 0.81
N GLN A 245 -2.68 -20.28 0.53
CA GLN A 245 -2.99 -21.68 0.77
C GLN A 245 -2.81 -22.44 -0.53
N CYS A 246 -1.71 -23.20 -0.64
CA CYS A 246 -1.42 -23.95 -1.85
C CYS A 246 -2.53 -24.96 -2.16
N LEU A 247 -2.94 -24.99 -3.42
CA LEU A 247 -3.86 -26.01 -3.92
C LEU A 247 -3.24 -27.41 -3.77
N TYR A 248 -4.10 -28.43 -3.81
CA TYR A 248 -3.66 -29.81 -3.70
C TYR A 248 -2.58 -30.12 -4.75
N GLY A 249 -1.52 -30.81 -4.33
CA GLY A 249 -0.39 -31.12 -5.21
C GLY A 249 0.63 -29.98 -5.37
N TRP A 250 0.47 -28.81 -4.75
CA TRP A 250 1.40 -27.68 -4.86
C TRP A 250 2.05 -27.30 -3.53
N LYS A 251 3.26 -26.73 -3.59
CA LYS A 251 4.09 -26.27 -2.46
C LYS A 251 4.97 -25.07 -2.85
N GLY A 252 5.69 -24.55 -1.86
CA GLY A 252 6.55 -23.37 -1.99
C GLY A 252 5.84 -22.10 -1.53
N GLU A 253 6.59 -21.03 -1.32
CA GLU A 253 6.08 -19.74 -0.83
C GLU A 253 5.04 -19.12 -1.77
N ASN A 254 5.14 -19.39 -3.08
CA ASN A 254 4.22 -18.93 -4.11
C ASN A 254 3.33 -20.05 -4.67
N CYS A 255 3.37 -21.24 -4.06
CA CYS A 255 2.62 -22.42 -4.50
C CYS A 255 2.81 -22.72 -6.00
N ASP A 256 4.04 -22.56 -6.46
CA ASP A 256 4.50 -22.68 -7.85
C ASP A 256 5.31 -23.95 -8.09
N LYS A 257 5.56 -24.74 -7.03
CA LYS A 257 6.31 -25.99 -7.11
C LYS A 257 5.36 -27.17 -6.94
N PRO A 258 5.38 -28.16 -7.84
CA PRO A 258 4.61 -29.38 -7.65
C PRO A 258 5.16 -30.19 -6.47
N LYS A 259 4.26 -30.88 -5.77
CA LYS A 259 4.57 -31.93 -4.81
C LYS A 259 4.74 -33.23 -5.60
N CYS A 260 5.97 -33.73 -5.66
CA CYS A 260 6.26 -34.99 -6.32
C CYS A 260 5.62 -36.16 -5.58
N ARG A 261 5.49 -37.30 -6.28
CA ARG A 261 5.00 -38.56 -5.71
C ARG A 261 5.71 -38.88 -4.39
N ASN A 262 4.95 -39.39 -3.42
CA ASN A 262 5.50 -39.86 -2.15
C ASN A 262 6.64 -40.87 -2.40
N GLY A 263 7.81 -40.64 -1.77
CA GLY A 263 9.00 -41.46 -1.95
C GLY A 263 9.91 -41.06 -3.12
N CYS A 264 9.57 -40.03 -3.90
CA CYS A 264 10.47 -39.49 -4.93
C CYS A 264 11.73 -38.91 -4.28
N ASN A 265 12.90 -39.36 -4.71
CA ASN A 265 14.18 -38.91 -4.14
C ASN A 265 14.43 -37.43 -4.48
N GLU A 266 14.68 -36.58 -3.49
CA GLU A 266 14.84 -35.13 -3.72
C GLU A 266 16.13 -34.77 -4.49
N MET A 267 17.17 -35.62 -4.41
CA MET A 267 18.46 -35.42 -5.07
C MET A 267 18.49 -35.97 -6.49
N HIS A 268 17.83 -37.11 -6.73
CA HIS A 268 17.87 -37.87 -7.98
C HIS A 268 16.55 -37.87 -8.75
N GLY A 269 15.49 -37.32 -8.17
CA GLY A 269 14.17 -37.18 -8.76
C GLY A 269 13.76 -35.71 -8.92
N PHE A 270 12.78 -35.49 -9.78
CA PHE A 270 12.05 -34.23 -9.91
C PHE A 270 10.65 -34.49 -10.47
N CYS A 271 9.79 -33.49 -10.47
CA CYS A 271 8.46 -33.55 -11.07
C CYS A 271 8.10 -32.17 -11.63
N GLU A 272 7.46 -32.15 -12.79
CA GLU A 272 6.90 -30.92 -13.39
C GLU A 272 5.41 -30.78 -13.07
N LEU A 273 4.74 -31.92 -12.82
CA LEU A 273 3.35 -32.00 -12.38
C LEU A 273 3.26 -32.69 -11.01
N PRO A 274 2.19 -32.41 -10.24
CA PRO A 274 1.95 -33.11 -8.97
C PRO A 274 1.87 -34.63 -9.13
N ASP A 275 2.32 -35.37 -8.11
CA ASP A 275 2.27 -36.84 -8.02
C ASP A 275 3.05 -37.63 -9.10
N GLU A 276 3.89 -36.93 -9.86
CA GLU A 276 4.89 -37.53 -10.74
C GLU A 276 6.24 -37.70 -10.04
N CYS A 277 7.10 -38.55 -10.61
CA CYS A 277 8.51 -38.62 -10.29
C CYS A 277 9.29 -39.03 -11.54
N GLN A 278 10.20 -38.15 -11.97
CA GLN A 278 11.11 -38.35 -13.09
C GLN A 278 12.53 -38.42 -12.55
N CYS A 279 13.32 -39.38 -13.04
CA CYS A 279 14.73 -39.49 -12.66
C CYS A 279 15.56 -38.42 -13.38
N ARG A 280 16.43 -37.76 -12.63
CA ARG A 280 17.49 -36.94 -13.23
C ARG A 280 18.43 -37.89 -13.96
N SER A 281 18.62 -37.69 -15.26
CA SER A 281 19.67 -38.41 -15.99
C SER A 281 21.01 -38.10 -15.32
N PRO A 282 21.89 -39.09 -15.10
CA PRO A 282 23.27 -38.78 -14.78
C PRO A 282 23.75 -37.85 -15.90
N THR A 283 24.16 -36.63 -15.55
CA THR A 283 25.01 -35.86 -16.45
C THR A 283 26.24 -36.74 -16.63
N ALA A 284 26.26 -37.53 -17.71
CA ALA A 284 27.49 -38.17 -18.13
C ALA A 284 28.49 -37.02 -18.26
N PRO A 285 29.59 -37.00 -17.50
CA PRO A 285 30.65 -36.06 -17.81
C PRO A 285 30.92 -36.27 -19.29
N PHE A 286 30.93 -35.18 -20.06
CA PHE A 286 31.24 -35.17 -21.48
C PHE A 286 32.32 -36.23 -21.77
N LEU A 287 31.90 -37.39 -22.26
CA LEU A 287 32.82 -38.33 -22.87
C LEU A 287 33.14 -37.67 -24.20
N THR A 288 34.17 -36.81 -24.17
CA THR A 288 34.93 -36.45 -25.36
C THR A 288 35.35 -37.76 -26.00
N LEU A 289 34.54 -38.21 -26.96
CA LEU A 289 34.85 -39.24 -27.92
C LEU A 289 36.05 -38.72 -28.73
N LEU A 290 37.26 -38.99 -28.25
CA LEU A 290 38.43 -39.06 -29.11
C LEU A 290 38.30 -40.35 -29.91
N THR A 291 37.54 -40.29 -31.00
CA THR A 291 37.63 -41.30 -32.05
C THR A 291 38.92 -41.08 -32.82
N HIS A 292 40.00 -41.76 -32.43
CA HIS A 292 41.02 -42.20 -33.38
C HIS A 292 40.99 -43.72 -33.37
N GLY A 293 40.63 -44.27 -34.53
CA GLY A 293 40.24 -45.65 -34.69
C GLY A 293 41.37 -46.65 -34.45
N ILE A 294 40.98 -47.91 -34.30
CA ILE A 294 41.39 -49.09 -35.07
C ILE A 294 40.57 -50.27 -34.54
N GLY A 295 39.89 -51.02 -35.43
CA GLY A 295 39.50 -52.42 -35.19
C GLY A 295 38.00 -52.71 -35.07
N PRO A 296 37.50 -53.80 -35.70
CA PRO A 296 36.08 -54.10 -35.81
C PRO A 296 35.60 -54.89 -34.59
N PHE A 297 35.04 -54.20 -33.60
CA PHE A 297 34.17 -54.86 -32.61
C PHE A 297 32.76 -54.29 -32.72
N LYS A 298 31.84 -55.14 -33.20
CA LYS A 298 30.40 -54.93 -33.10
C LYS A 298 30.05 -54.66 -31.63
N ILE A 299 29.71 -53.41 -31.32
CA ILE A 299 28.94 -53.10 -30.12
C ILE A 299 27.53 -52.80 -30.61
N GLN A 300 26.62 -53.76 -30.43
CA GLN A 300 25.19 -53.52 -30.58
C GLN A 300 24.79 -52.47 -29.56
N ILE A 301 24.42 -51.29 -30.05
CA ILE A 301 23.73 -50.27 -29.25
C ILE A 301 22.30 -50.79 -29.05
N PHE A 302 22.07 -51.50 -27.95
CA PHE A 302 20.72 -51.76 -27.47
C PHE A 302 20.16 -50.45 -26.91
N ASN A 303 19.39 -49.76 -27.74
CA ASN A 303 18.56 -48.63 -27.33
C ASN A 303 17.42 -49.17 -26.45
N ILE A 304 17.69 -49.38 -25.16
CA ILE A 304 16.64 -49.70 -24.19
C ILE A 304 16.10 -48.38 -23.65
N GLN A 305 15.12 -47.84 -24.38
CA GLN A 305 14.11 -46.93 -23.84
C GLN A 305 13.29 -47.68 -22.77
N LYS A 306 13.89 -47.99 -21.62
CA LYS A 306 13.11 -48.37 -20.44
C LYS A 306 12.76 -47.09 -19.70
N LYS A 307 11.55 -46.64 -19.96
CA LYS A 307 10.75 -45.83 -19.03
C LYS A 307 10.75 -46.58 -17.70
N ILE A 308 11.67 -46.25 -16.79
CA ILE A 308 11.63 -46.75 -15.42
C ILE A 308 10.53 -45.94 -14.75
N VAL A 309 9.32 -46.46 -14.86
CA VAL A 309 8.19 -46.10 -14.01
C VAL A 309 8.26 -47.05 -12.83
N ILE A 310 8.43 -46.49 -11.63
CA ILE A 310 8.13 -47.17 -10.37
C ILE A 310 6.90 -46.47 -9.79
#